data_AF-A0A375AFS1-F1
#
_entry.id   AF-A0A375AFS1-F1
#
_cell.length_a   1.000
_cell.length_b   1.000
_cell.length_c   1.000
_cell.angle_alpha   90.00
_cell.angle_beta   90.00
_cell.angle_gamma   90.00
#
_symmetry.space_group_name_H-M   'P 1'
#
loop_
_entity.id
_entity.type
_entity.pdbx_description
1 polymer ?
#
loop_
_entity_poly.entity_id
_entity_poly.type
_entity_poly.pdbx_seq_one_letter_code
_entity_poly.pdbx_strand_id
1 'polypeptide(L)'
;MWPIKTPRTEASWLSGRLNALVSVGLVKKTDRGNNSIWSLTQSGQDNFKPYDDFCYGRIALHQITHYESISPEMVLINYTYTIEGLPDWAKNKDIRHAFSELDNWLSGIKHTQYQVTIRTAIGGAPKIQSPPEPLNLDY
;
A
#
# COMPACT_ATOMS: atom_id res chain seq x y z
N MET A 1 4.11 16.80 -4.82
CA MET A 1 3.30 17.71 -5.66
C MET A 1 3.62 17.40 -7.12
N TRP A 2 2.61 17.09 -7.93
CA TRP A 2 2.77 16.84 -9.37
C TRP A 2 2.57 18.14 -10.16
N PRO A 3 3.26 18.36 -11.30
CA PRO A 3 4.25 17.48 -11.93
C PRO A 3 5.61 17.48 -11.20
N ILE A 4 6.43 16.45 -11.45
CA ILE A 4 7.79 16.32 -10.93
C ILE A 4 8.79 16.65 -12.05
N LYS A 5 9.88 17.34 -11.71
CA LYS A 5 10.97 17.68 -12.65
C LYS A 5 12.27 17.08 -12.13
N THR A 6 12.98 16.34 -12.99
CA THR A 6 14.30 15.77 -12.69
C THR A 6 15.30 16.10 -13.80
N PRO A 7 16.62 16.10 -13.54
CA PRO A 7 17.61 16.09 -14.60
C PRO A 7 17.40 14.89 -15.55
N ARG A 8 17.71 15.04 -16.84
CA ARG A 8 17.50 13.98 -17.83
C ARG A 8 18.42 12.78 -17.62
N THR A 9 19.63 13.02 -17.11
CA THR A 9 20.64 12.00 -16.81
C THR A 9 20.50 11.41 -15.40
N GLU A 10 19.40 11.72 -14.70
CA GLU A 10 19.16 11.28 -13.34
C GLU A 10 18.88 9.76 -13.29
N ALA A 11 19.84 8.98 -12.78
CA ALA A 11 19.74 7.54 -12.59
C ALA A 11 19.38 7.15 -11.13
N SER A 12 18.74 8.04 -10.37
CA SER A 12 18.37 7.74 -8.98
C SER A 12 17.19 6.79 -8.85
N TRP A 13 17.03 6.28 -7.63
CA TRP A 13 15.85 5.52 -7.20
C TRP A 13 14.52 6.22 -7.55
N LEU A 14 14.46 7.55 -7.47
CA LEU A 14 13.27 8.32 -7.86
C LEU A 14 12.94 8.14 -9.34
N SER A 15 13.93 8.23 -10.23
CA SER A 15 13.74 7.95 -11.66
C SER A 15 13.27 6.50 -11.90
N GLY A 16 13.76 5.54 -11.13
CA GLY A 16 13.29 4.15 -11.15
C GLY A 16 11.79 4.04 -10.85
N ARG A 17 11.34 4.62 -9.73
CA ARG A 17 9.91 4.66 -9.35
C ARG A 17 9.04 5.35 -10.39
N LEU A 18 9.50 6.49 -10.92
CA LEU A 18 8.74 7.23 -11.93
C LEU A 18 8.64 6.46 -13.25
N ASN A 19 9.67 5.73 -13.66
CA ASN A 19 9.61 4.87 -14.85
C ASN A 19 8.67 3.67 -14.65
N ALA A 20 8.63 3.07 -13.45
CA ALA A 20 7.67 2.01 -13.15
C ALA A 20 6.22 2.52 -13.27
N LEU A 21 5.95 3.74 -12.81
CA LEU A 21 4.63 4.38 -12.97
C LEU A 21 4.31 4.70 -14.44
N VAL A 22 5.33 4.98 -15.26
CA VAL A 22 5.17 5.14 -16.72
C VAL A 22 4.84 3.81 -17.38
N SER A 23 5.46 2.71 -16.98
CA SER A 23 5.25 1.39 -17.61
C SER A 23 3.82 0.86 -17.44
N VAL A 24 3.10 1.35 -16.42
CA VAL A 24 1.67 1.04 -16.19
C VAL A 24 0.73 2.19 -16.57
N GLY A 25 1.23 3.24 -17.21
CA GLY A 25 0.42 4.33 -17.75
C GLY A 25 -0.18 5.27 -16.72
N LEU A 26 0.28 5.27 -15.46
CA LEU A 26 -0.14 6.23 -14.44
C LEU A 26 0.57 7.57 -14.58
N VAL A 27 1.81 7.55 -15.10
CA VAL A 27 2.63 8.74 -15.30
C VAL A 27 3.04 8.83 -16.77
N LYS A 28 3.17 10.07 -17.26
CA LYS A 28 3.78 10.39 -18.54
C LYS A 28 5.09 11.14 -18.31
N LYS A 29 6.14 10.71 -19.01
CA LYS A 29 7.42 11.43 -19.09
C LYS A 29 7.45 12.32 -20.34
N THR A 30 7.90 13.56 -20.19
CA THR A 30 8.15 14.49 -21.29
C THR A 30 9.52 15.14 -21.10
N ASP A 31 10.45 14.93 -22.02
CA ASP A 31 11.77 15.54 -21.96
C ASP A 31 11.71 16.99 -22.45
N ARG A 32 12.31 17.93 -21.71
CA ARG A 32 12.46 19.35 -22.07
C ARG A 32 13.87 19.83 -21.76
N GLY A 33 14.68 19.96 -22.81
CA GLY A 33 16.10 20.29 -22.69
C GLY A 33 16.82 19.26 -21.81
N ASN A 34 17.52 19.75 -20.78
CA ASN A 34 18.28 18.89 -19.86
C ASN A 34 17.43 18.28 -18.73
N ASN A 35 16.10 18.37 -18.80
CA ASN A 35 15.21 17.88 -17.76
C ASN A 35 14.15 16.92 -18.30
N SER A 36 13.70 16.00 -17.45
CA SER A 36 12.48 15.22 -17.64
C SER A 36 11.37 15.82 -16.77
N ILE A 37 10.17 15.97 -17.35
CA ILE A 37 8.95 16.38 -16.65
C ILE A 37 8.02 15.17 -16.59
N TRP A 38 7.61 14.82 -15.38
CA TRP A 38 6.76 13.68 -15.08
C TRP A 38 5.40 14.19 -14.60
N SER A 39 4.33 13.80 -15.28
CA SER A 39 2.97 14.26 -15.00
C SER A 39 2.02 13.08 -14.89
N LEU A 40 1.02 13.18 -14.03
CA LEU A 40 -0.04 12.17 -13.96
C LEU A 40 -0.82 12.13 -15.27
N THR A 41 -1.12 10.92 -15.76
CA THR A 41 -2.15 10.71 -16.77
C THR A 41 -3.54 10.83 -16.14
N GLN A 42 -4.62 10.71 -16.91
CA GLN A 42 -5.97 10.65 -16.33
C GLN A 42 -6.10 9.48 -15.34
N SER A 43 -5.67 8.28 -15.74
CA SER A 43 -5.61 7.11 -14.84
C SER A 43 -4.75 7.39 -13.61
N GLY A 44 -3.62 8.09 -13.79
CA GLY A 44 -2.78 8.54 -12.69
C GLY A 44 -3.52 9.42 -11.69
N GLN A 45 -4.30 10.38 -12.17
CA GLN A 45 -5.10 11.27 -11.33
C GLN A 45 -6.20 10.52 -10.57
N ASP A 46 -6.87 9.59 -11.25
CA ASP A 46 -7.96 8.80 -10.65
C ASP A 46 -7.47 7.87 -9.52
N ASN A 47 -6.20 7.46 -9.57
CA ASN A 47 -5.59 6.57 -8.58
C ASN A 47 -4.72 7.28 -7.54
N PHE A 48 -4.35 8.55 -7.78
CA PHE A 48 -3.46 9.30 -6.89
C PHE A 48 -4.26 9.98 -5.78
N LYS A 49 -3.86 9.78 -4.52
CA LYS A 49 -4.41 10.53 -3.39
C LYS A 49 -3.51 11.70 -3.02
N PRO A 50 -4.02 12.95 -3.04
CA PRO A 50 -3.24 14.11 -2.61
C PRO A 50 -2.69 13.90 -1.20
N TYR A 51 -1.39 14.18 -1.02
CA TYR A 51 -0.63 14.05 0.24
C TYR A 51 -0.28 12.62 0.70
N ASP A 52 -0.77 11.59 -0.01
CA ASP A 52 -0.33 10.20 0.15
C ASP A 52 0.49 9.77 -1.09
N ASP A 53 0.23 8.57 -1.60
CA ASP A 53 0.75 7.98 -2.82
C ASP A 53 -0.43 7.48 -3.70
N PHE A 54 -0.17 6.61 -4.67
CA PHE A 54 -1.22 5.87 -5.37
C PHE A 54 -1.99 4.94 -4.43
N CYS A 55 -3.30 4.81 -4.66
CA CYS A 55 -4.17 3.92 -3.90
C CYS A 55 -4.12 2.49 -4.45
N TYR A 56 -3.65 1.54 -3.64
CA TYR A 56 -3.50 0.14 -4.03
C TYR A 56 -4.67 -0.75 -3.57
N GLY A 57 -5.73 -0.16 -3.01
CA GLY A 57 -6.89 -0.88 -2.48
C GLY A 57 -7.04 -0.74 -0.97
N ARG A 58 -7.93 -1.55 -0.39
CA ARG A 58 -8.27 -1.55 1.04
C ARG A 58 -7.89 -2.88 1.67
N ILE A 59 -7.12 -2.86 2.76
CA ILE A 59 -6.86 -4.05 3.55
C ILE A 59 -8.16 -4.52 4.19
N ALA A 60 -8.50 -5.79 4.00
CA ALA A 60 -9.68 -6.45 4.54
C ALA A 60 -9.28 -7.72 5.31
N LEU A 61 -9.98 -8.00 6.40
CA LEU A 61 -9.78 -9.23 7.15
C LEU A 61 -10.10 -10.45 6.27
N HIS A 62 -9.17 -11.38 6.16
CA HIS A 62 -9.38 -12.63 5.42
C HIS A 62 -9.89 -13.72 6.36
N GLN A 63 -9.12 -14.01 7.41
CA GLN A 63 -9.41 -15.08 8.35
C GLN A 63 -8.81 -14.76 9.71
N ILE A 64 -9.58 -14.93 10.77
CA ILE A 64 -9.07 -14.92 12.15
C ILE A 64 -8.39 -16.27 12.40
N THR A 65 -7.12 -16.24 12.78
CA THR A 65 -6.31 -17.43 13.08
C THR A 65 -6.15 -17.66 14.58
N HIS A 66 -6.34 -16.62 15.40
CA HIS A 66 -6.31 -16.71 16.85
C HIS A 66 -7.26 -15.68 17.47
N TYR A 67 -7.86 -16.03 18.60
CA TYR A 67 -8.74 -15.18 19.38
C TYR A 67 -8.48 -15.42 20.86
N GLU A 68 -8.27 -14.34 21.61
CA GLU A 68 -8.07 -14.37 23.05
C GLU A 68 -8.87 -13.24 23.72
N SER A 69 -9.60 -13.57 24.79
CA SER A 69 -10.27 -12.56 25.62
C SER A 69 -9.30 -12.06 26.68
N ILE A 70 -8.79 -10.83 26.53
CA ILE A 70 -7.92 -10.19 27.54
C ILE A 70 -8.74 -9.76 28.76
N SER A 71 -9.95 -9.24 28.52
CA SER A 71 -10.92 -8.85 29.54
C SER A 71 -12.34 -8.88 28.96
N PRO A 72 -13.41 -8.69 29.76
CA PRO A 72 -14.79 -8.63 29.24
C PRO A 72 -15.03 -7.59 28.14
N GLU A 73 -14.19 -6.53 28.08
CA GLU A 73 -14.27 -5.45 27.08
C GLU A 73 -13.14 -5.48 26.04
N MET A 74 -12.24 -6.46 26.09
CA MET A 74 -11.05 -6.46 25.22
C MET A 74 -10.71 -7.85 24.71
N VAL A 75 -10.48 -7.91 23.40
CA VAL A 75 -10.08 -9.13 22.70
C VAL A 75 -8.82 -8.86 21.89
N LEU A 76 -7.92 -9.84 21.89
CA LEU A 76 -6.79 -9.91 20.98
C LEU A 76 -7.17 -10.84 19.83
N ILE A 77 -6.98 -10.40 18.60
CA ILE A 77 -7.14 -11.27 17.43
C ILE A 77 -5.86 -11.30 16.63
N ASN A 78 -5.52 -12.49 16.14
CA ASN A 78 -4.57 -12.65 15.05
C ASN A 78 -5.36 -12.97 13.79
N TYR A 79 -4.98 -12.36 12.67
CA TYR A 79 -5.69 -12.53 11.42
C TYR A 79 -4.75 -12.44 10.22
N THR A 80 -5.12 -13.12 9.14
CA THR A 80 -4.56 -12.87 7.80
C THR A 80 -5.46 -11.89 7.05
N TYR A 81 -4.94 -11.24 6.02
CA TYR A 81 -5.66 -10.20 5.27
C TYR A 81 -5.75 -10.50 3.77
N THR A 82 -6.66 -9.80 3.12
CA THR A 82 -6.71 -9.60 1.66
C THR A 82 -6.67 -8.11 1.34
N ILE A 83 -6.51 -7.76 0.06
CA ILE A 83 -6.62 -6.37 -0.41
C ILE A 83 -7.78 -6.29 -1.39
N GLU A 84 -8.85 -5.61 -0.97
CA GLU A 84 -10.03 -5.35 -1.79
C GLU A 84 -9.78 -4.18 -2.74
N GLY A 85 -10.31 -4.28 -3.97
CA GLY A 85 -10.15 -3.23 -4.97
C GLY A 85 -8.71 -3.04 -5.44
N LEU A 86 -7.84 -4.05 -5.27
CA LEU A 86 -6.46 -4.03 -5.75
C LEU A 86 -6.44 -3.87 -7.28
N PRO A 87 -5.97 -2.73 -7.80
CA PRO A 87 -5.98 -2.50 -9.24
C PRO A 87 -4.93 -3.37 -9.93
N ASP A 88 -5.20 -3.80 -11.16
CA ASP A 88 -4.31 -4.74 -11.86
C ASP A 88 -2.92 -4.18 -12.13
N TRP A 89 -2.79 -2.87 -12.31
CA TRP A 89 -1.49 -2.21 -12.47
C TRP A 89 -0.59 -2.40 -11.23
N ALA A 90 -1.15 -2.54 -10.03
CA ALA A 90 -0.39 -2.71 -8.80
C ALA A 90 0.30 -4.08 -8.72
N LYS A 91 -0.20 -5.07 -9.46
CA LYS A 91 0.39 -6.42 -9.55
C LYS A 91 1.56 -6.48 -10.54
N ASN A 92 1.79 -5.42 -11.32
CA ASN A 92 2.86 -5.37 -12.30
C ASN A 92 4.23 -5.53 -11.62
N LYS A 93 5.10 -6.35 -12.19
CA LYS A 93 6.43 -6.66 -11.63
C LYS A 93 7.31 -5.43 -11.44
N ASP A 94 7.24 -4.46 -12.34
CA ASP A 94 8.09 -3.25 -12.28
C ASP A 94 7.59 -2.33 -11.15
N ILE A 95 6.26 -2.28 -10.96
CA ILE A 95 5.65 -1.59 -9.82
C ILE A 95 6.03 -2.27 -8.52
N ARG A 96 5.87 -3.59 -8.41
CA ARG A 96 6.25 -4.33 -7.21
C ARG A 96 7.73 -4.16 -6.86
N HIS A 97 8.61 -4.23 -7.87
CA HIS A 97 10.04 -4.01 -7.66
C HIS A 97 10.38 -2.59 -7.20
N ALA A 98 9.74 -1.57 -7.78
CA ALA A 98 10.03 -0.17 -7.45
C ALA A 98 9.37 0.29 -6.13
N PHE A 99 8.31 -0.39 -5.67
CA PHE A 99 7.54 -0.08 -4.48
C PHE A 99 7.57 -1.30 -3.54
N SER A 100 8.71 -1.51 -2.86
CA SER A 100 8.94 -2.70 -2.01
C SER A 100 7.90 -2.90 -0.90
N GLU A 101 7.37 -1.81 -0.34
CA GLU A 101 6.30 -1.91 0.66
C GLU A 101 5.04 -2.56 0.07
N LEU A 102 4.64 -2.16 -1.15
CA LEU A 102 3.54 -2.81 -1.87
C LEU A 102 3.86 -4.27 -2.15
N ASP A 103 5.09 -4.60 -2.55
CA ASP A 103 5.50 -5.98 -2.80
C ASP A 103 5.35 -6.86 -1.55
N ASN A 104 5.73 -6.34 -0.38
CA ASN A 104 5.55 -7.01 0.90
C ASN A 104 4.07 -7.24 1.21
N TRP A 105 3.23 -6.21 1.04
CA TRP A 105 1.78 -6.32 1.23
C TRP A 105 1.14 -7.33 0.25
N LEU A 106 1.57 -7.37 -1.00
CA LEU A 106 1.02 -8.32 -1.97
C LEU A 106 1.46 -9.76 -1.71
N SER A 107 2.71 -9.94 -1.31
CA SER A 107 3.26 -11.27 -1.00
C SER A 107 2.67 -11.85 0.28
N GLY A 108 2.23 -10.99 1.21
CA GLY A 108 1.62 -11.40 2.48
C GLY A 108 0.13 -11.71 2.43
N ILE A 109 -0.57 -11.45 1.31
CA ILE A 109 -2.01 -11.72 1.15
C ILE A 109 -2.31 -13.18 1.53
N LYS A 110 -3.22 -13.37 2.51
CA LYS A 110 -3.64 -14.66 3.07
C LYS A 110 -2.56 -15.47 3.80
N HIS A 111 -1.33 -14.98 3.90
CA HIS A 111 -0.21 -15.72 4.49
C HIS A 111 0.36 -15.01 5.73
N THR A 112 0.62 -13.72 5.65
CA THR A 112 1.16 -12.94 6.78
C THR A 112 0.07 -12.71 7.81
N GLN A 113 0.42 -12.95 9.08
CA GLN A 113 -0.47 -12.74 10.21
C GLN A 113 -0.19 -11.38 10.87
N TYR A 114 -1.26 -10.68 11.18
CA TYR A 114 -1.25 -9.46 11.97
C TYR A 114 -2.00 -9.70 13.28
N GLN A 115 -1.58 -9.01 14.32
CA GLN A 115 -2.23 -8.95 15.61
C GLN A 115 -2.87 -7.59 15.81
N VAL A 116 -4.06 -7.57 16.40
CA VAL A 116 -4.71 -6.32 16.80
C VAL A 116 -5.56 -6.53 18.06
N THR A 117 -5.52 -5.53 18.95
CA THR A 117 -6.40 -5.46 20.12
C THR A 117 -7.65 -4.68 19.79
N ILE A 118 -8.81 -5.27 20.04
CA ILE A 118 -10.12 -4.67 19.82
C ILE A 118 -10.81 -4.49 21.16
N ARG A 119 -11.30 -3.28 21.41
CA ARG A 119 -12.20 -3.00 22.51
C ARG A 119 -13.65 -3.25 22.06
N THR A 120 -14.30 -4.18 22.73
CA THR A 120 -15.73 -4.48 22.56
C THR A 120 -16.52 -3.46 23.40
N ALA A 121 -17.22 -2.54 22.75
CA ALA A 121 -18.08 -1.61 23.46
C ALA A 121 -19.43 -2.27 23.77
N ILE A 122 -19.84 -2.30 25.04
CA ILE A 122 -21.20 -2.73 25.41
C ILE A 122 -22.18 -1.72 24.78
N GLY A 123 -22.96 -2.16 23.79
CA GLY A 123 -23.93 -1.33 23.08
C GLY A 123 -23.39 -0.47 21.93
N GLY A 124 -22.13 -0.67 21.50
CA GLY A 124 -21.51 0.10 20.40
C GLY A 124 -20.70 -0.75 19.43
N ALA A 125 -20.22 -0.13 18.34
CA ALA A 125 -19.34 -0.80 17.39
C ALA A 125 -17.96 -1.09 18.02
N PRO A 126 -17.36 -2.27 17.80
CA PRO A 126 -16.01 -2.58 18.23
C PRO A 126 -14.99 -1.56 17.71
N LYS A 127 -13.98 -1.23 18.51
CA LYS A 127 -12.92 -0.29 18.13
C LYS A 127 -11.54 -0.91 18.25
N ILE A 128 -10.78 -0.83 17.17
CA ILE A 128 -9.35 -1.11 17.16
C ILE A 128 -8.65 -0.14 18.14
N GLN A 129 -7.86 -0.67 19.07
CA GLN A 129 -7.14 0.12 20.08
C GLN A 129 -5.78 0.62 19.58
N SER A 130 -5.12 -0.16 18.73
CA SER A 130 -3.82 0.16 18.15
C SER A 130 -3.77 -0.28 16.68
N PRO A 131 -2.94 0.36 15.84
CA PRO A 131 -2.68 -0.15 14.49
C PRO A 131 -2.29 -1.64 14.54
N PRO A 132 -2.76 -2.47 13.59
CA PRO A 132 -2.36 -3.87 13.53
C PRO A 132 -0.85 -4.04 13.35
N GLU A 133 -0.27 -5.00 14.05
CA GLU A 133 1.18 -5.29 14.02
C GLU A 133 1.46 -6.67 13.42
N PRO A 134 2.50 -6.85 12.58
CA PRO A 134 2.85 -8.15 12.03
C PRO A 134 3.42 -9.08 13.11
N LEU A 135 2.98 -10.34 13.15
CA LEU A 135 3.38 -11.32 14.19
C LEU A 135 4.72 -12.01 13.92
N ASN A 136 5.01 -12.29 12.64
CA ASN A 136 6.22 -13.01 12.24
C ASN A 136 7.08 -12.08 11.39
N LEU A 137 7.83 -11.19 12.03
CA LEU A 137 8.99 -10.56 11.41
C LEU A 137 10.18 -11.48 11.68
N ASP A 138 10.38 -12.48 10.83
CA ASP A 138 11.66 -13.19 10.79
C ASP A 138 12.71 -12.17 10.32
N TYR A 139 13.51 -11.66 11.27
CA TYR A 139 14.69 -10.83 11.01
C TYR A 139 15.90 -11.70 10.68
#